data_AF-A0A2A8BHL5-F1
#
_entry.id   AF-A0A2A8BHL5-F1
#
_cell.length_a   1.000
_cell.length_b   1.000
_cell.length_c   1.000
_cell.angle_alpha   90.00
_cell.angle_beta   90.00
_cell.angle_gamma   90.00
#
_symmetry.space_group_name_H-M   'P 1'
#
loop_
_entity.id
_entity.type
_entity.pdbx_description
1 polymer ?
#
loop_
_entity_poly.entity_id
_entity_poly.type
_entity_poly.pdbx_seq_one_letter_code
_entity_poly.pdbx_strand_id
1 'polypeptide(L)'
;MALKSIRANKIRAFLTMLGIIIGVSSVIVMVAIGQGSTKEVQDQIGNLGTNVLTVTITDSGATFKETDAKQIQDIDGIKAIAPTVSGRVTVKHEKMNTQVSMIGTTSSYLDVRDLKLQSGRFIADLDQGNHSKIVVLGSDTAQTLFGLGDPVGNSVKVNGTSYKVVGVLESVGSSLGTSGDSTIIVPLSTGQRLAATTNVGTTYVKVENENMINFISSRIEGTMHSIVGDTDSYSVSSPKDLMETASSVNDTMTLMLGGSAAISLIVGGIGIMNIMLVSVSERTKEIGIRKAIGAKRKNILLQFLIEAVVLSSLGGIIGIGIGVISAQIFTLATGTTIAYSMPVMLLSFVFSLLVGVVFGVFPANKASKLDPIQALRYE
;
A
#
# COMPACT_ATOMS: atom_id res chain seq x y z
N MET A 1 1.31 -43.40 -15.58
CA MET A 1 1.14 -44.21 -14.34
C MET A 1 0.88 -43.35 -13.10
N ALA A 2 1.58 -42.20 -12.94
CA ALA A 2 1.37 -41.28 -11.81
C ALA A 2 -0.12 -40.91 -11.55
N LEU A 3 -0.88 -40.51 -12.58
CA LEU A 3 -2.32 -40.20 -12.42
C LEU A 3 -3.17 -41.40 -11.96
N LYS A 4 -2.81 -42.64 -12.32
CA LYS A 4 -3.51 -43.86 -11.86
C LYS A 4 -3.20 -44.17 -10.39
N SER A 5 -1.95 -43.95 -9.96
CA SER A 5 -1.50 -44.09 -8.56
C SER A 5 -2.25 -43.12 -7.63
N ILE A 6 -2.37 -41.86 -8.03
CA ILE A 6 -3.09 -40.81 -7.30
C ILE A 6 -4.59 -41.16 -7.13
N ARG A 7 -5.21 -41.75 -8.16
CA ARG A 7 -6.63 -42.16 -8.12
C ARG A 7 -6.91 -43.31 -7.15
N ALA A 8 -5.93 -44.15 -6.83
CA ALA A 8 -6.11 -45.28 -5.92
C ALA A 8 -6.26 -44.85 -4.45
N ASN A 9 -5.62 -43.75 -4.05
CA ASN A 9 -5.63 -43.23 -2.67
C ASN A 9 -6.00 -41.73 -2.64
N LYS A 10 -7.23 -41.40 -3.09
CA LYS A 10 -7.71 -40.01 -3.25
C LYS A 10 -7.61 -39.16 -1.98
N ILE A 11 -7.96 -39.71 -0.81
CA ILE A 11 -7.93 -38.99 0.47
C ILE A 11 -6.50 -38.60 0.85
N ARG A 12 -5.55 -39.53 0.72
CA ARG A 12 -4.14 -39.26 1.00
C ARG A 12 -3.57 -38.22 0.04
N ALA A 13 -3.81 -38.38 -1.26
CA ALA A 13 -3.36 -37.41 -2.24
C ALA A 13 -3.93 -36.00 -1.95
N PHE A 14 -5.21 -35.90 -1.62
CA PHE A 14 -5.84 -34.63 -1.24
C PHE A 14 -5.21 -34.02 0.01
N LEU A 15 -5.04 -34.79 1.09
CA LEU A 15 -4.40 -34.33 2.33
C LEU A 15 -2.93 -33.89 2.11
N THR A 16 -2.22 -34.52 1.17
CA THR A 16 -0.85 -34.13 0.80
C THR A 16 -0.85 -32.78 0.11
N MET A 17 -1.74 -32.61 -0.87
CA MET A 17 -1.85 -31.39 -1.65
C MET A 17 -2.34 -30.24 -0.80
N LEU A 18 -3.14 -30.50 0.25
CA LEU A 18 -3.73 -29.48 1.11
C LEU A 18 -2.68 -28.53 1.71
N GLY A 19 -1.54 -29.04 2.19
CA GLY A 19 -0.47 -28.19 2.73
C GLY A 19 0.12 -27.25 1.67
N ILE A 20 0.28 -27.73 0.44
CA ILE A 20 0.75 -26.90 -0.69
C ILE A 20 -0.32 -25.92 -1.13
N ILE A 21 -1.57 -26.37 -1.22
CA ILE A 21 -2.72 -25.54 -1.61
C ILE A 21 -2.84 -24.35 -0.65
N ILE A 22 -2.83 -24.60 0.66
CA ILE A 22 -2.91 -23.55 1.70
C ILE A 22 -1.68 -22.65 1.65
N GLY A 23 -0.49 -23.22 1.53
CA GLY A 23 0.76 -22.45 1.45
C GLY A 23 0.77 -21.50 0.26
N VAL A 24 0.45 -21.99 -0.94
CA VAL A 24 0.40 -21.18 -2.16
C VAL A 24 -0.75 -20.19 -2.14
N SER A 25 -1.96 -20.60 -1.75
CA SER A 25 -3.12 -19.69 -1.72
C SER A 25 -2.91 -18.52 -0.77
N SER A 26 -2.31 -18.78 0.39
CA SER A 26 -1.98 -17.75 1.39
C SER A 26 -1.04 -16.69 0.79
N VAL A 27 0.04 -17.10 0.10
CA VAL A 27 0.95 -16.15 -0.57
C VAL A 27 0.22 -15.28 -1.58
N ILE A 28 -0.60 -15.90 -2.43
CA ILE A 28 -1.31 -15.17 -3.48
C ILE A 28 -2.24 -14.12 -2.88
N VAL A 29 -3.04 -14.48 -1.87
CA VAL A 29 -3.96 -13.55 -1.20
C VAL A 29 -3.18 -12.40 -0.55
N MET A 30 -2.15 -12.72 0.23
CA MET A 30 -1.39 -11.73 0.98
C MET A 30 -0.69 -10.72 0.07
N VAL A 31 -0.02 -11.20 -0.98
CA VAL A 31 0.67 -10.31 -1.92
C VAL A 31 -0.31 -9.51 -2.76
N ALA A 32 -1.46 -10.09 -3.13
CA ALA A 32 -2.48 -9.37 -3.89
C ALA A 32 -3.08 -8.20 -3.10
N ILE A 33 -3.27 -8.39 -1.79
CA ILE A 33 -3.70 -7.32 -0.87
C ILE A 33 -2.62 -6.26 -0.76
N GLY A 34 -1.36 -6.64 -0.48
CA GLY A 34 -0.26 -5.69 -0.32
C GLY A 34 -0.04 -4.83 -1.57
N GLN A 35 -0.03 -5.43 -2.76
CA GLN A 35 0.08 -4.67 -4.01
C GLN A 35 -1.15 -3.81 -4.29
N GLY A 36 -2.34 -4.28 -3.91
CA GLY A 36 -3.56 -3.49 -3.97
C GLY A 36 -3.47 -2.23 -3.13
N SER A 37 -2.96 -2.35 -1.90
CA SER A 37 -2.68 -1.21 -1.01
C SER A 37 -1.64 -0.26 -1.59
N THR A 38 -0.53 -0.77 -2.18
CA THR A 38 0.44 0.11 -2.87
C THR A 38 -0.22 0.89 -4.01
N LYS A 39 -1.05 0.22 -4.81
CA LYS A 39 -1.74 0.83 -5.94
C LYS A 39 -2.72 1.91 -5.47
N GLU A 40 -3.45 1.65 -4.40
CA GLU A 40 -4.37 2.61 -3.82
C GLU A 40 -3.63 3.86 -3.30
N VAL A 41 -2.51 3.68 -2.61
CA VAL A 41 -1.64 4.80 -2.19
C VAL A 41 -1.11 5.57 -3.40
N GLN A 42 -0.71 4.88 -4.47
CA GLN A 42 -0.26 5.50 -5.72
C GLN A 42 -1.36 6.32 -6.39
N ASP A 43 -2.57 5.78 -6.50
CA ASP A 43 -3.71 6.47 -7.12
C ASP A 43 -4.10 7.71 -6.30
N GLN A 44 -3.99 7.65 -4.97
CA GLN A 44 -4.21 8.80 -4.08
C GLN A 44 -3.12 9.87 -4.23
N ILE A 45 -1.86 9.47 -4.35
CA ILE A 45 -0.73 10.39 -4.53
C ILE A 45 -0.72 11.02 -5.92
N GLY A 46 -1.13 10.28 -6.95
CA GLY A 46 -1.27 10.81 -8.31
C GLY A 46 -2.22 12.01 -8.40
N ASN A 47 -3.23 12.07 -7.51
CA ASN A 47 -4.17 13.19 -7.42
C ASN A 47 -3.60 14.41 -6.68
N LEU A 48 -2.51 14.27 -5.93
CA LEU A 48 -1.89 15.35 -5.14
C LEU A 48 -0.87 16.20 -5.92
N GLY A 49 -0.58 15.81 -7.17
CA GLY A 49 0.47 16.42 -7.99
C GLY A 49 1.85 15.91 -7.57
N THR A 50 2.59 15.32 -8.52
CA THR A 50 3.91 14.72 -8.29
C THR A 50 5.04 15.74 -8.13
N ASN A 51 4.76 17.04 -8.33
CA ASN A 51 5.74 18.12 -8.31
C ASN A 51 5.65 19.06 -7.09
N VAL A 52 5.05 18.60 -5.98
CA VAL A 52 4.92 19.39 -4.75
C VAL A 52 5.82 18.85 -3.67
N LEU A 53 6.67 19.70 -3.09
CA LEU A 53 7.42 19.42 -1.87
C LEU A 53 6.65 19.98 -0.67
N THR A 54 6.66 19.24 0.43
CA THR A 54 6.05 19.63 1.70
C THR A 54 7.16 19.85 2.72
N VAL A 55 7.30 21.11 3.16
CA VAL A 55 8.22 21.50 4.22
C VAL A 55 7.42 21.63 5.50
N THR A 56 7.70 20.80 6.50
CA THR A 56 7.01 20.79 7.79
C THR A 56 7.99 21.14 8.89
N ILE A 57 7.56 21.99 9.83
CA ILE A 57 8.30 22.25 11.07
C ILE A 57 7.89 21.19 12.09
N THR A 58 8.84 20.36 12.48
CA THR A 58 8.62 19.21 13.38
C THR A 58 8.79 19.61 14.84
N ASP A 59 9.69 20.55 15.12
CA ASP A 59 9.94 21.02 16.48
C ASP A 59 9.00 22.18 16.85
N SER A 60 8.24 21.98 17.92
CA SER A 60 7.37 23.01 18.50
C SER A 60 8.10 24.26 19.01
N GLY A 61 9.41 24.16 19.30
CA GLY A 61 10.26 25.28 19.71
C GLY A 61 10.81 26.12 18.56
N ALA A 62 10.77 25.59 17.33
CA ALA A 62 11.27 26.29 16.15
C ALA A 62 10.34 27.43 15.73
N THR A 63 10.93 28.58 15.42
CA THR A 63 10.21 29.74 14.89
C THR A 63 10.43 29.81 13.39
N PHE A 64 9.34 29.67 12.63
CA PHE A 64 9.37 29.78 11.18
C PHE A 64 8.23 30.68 10.73
N LYS A 65 8.54 31.84 10.15
CA LYS A 65 7.56 32.87 9.79
C LYS A 65 7.32 32.89 8.28
N GLU A 66 6.28 33.62 7.88
CA GLU A 66 5.99 33.85 6.45
C GLU A 66 7.18 34.50 5.72
N THR A 67 7.95 35.36 6.38
CA THR A 67 9.16 35.97 5.82
C THR A 67 10.25 34.96 5.52
N ASP A 68 10.34 33.90 6.33
CA ASP A 68 11.33 32.84 6.17
C ASP A 68 10.91 31.91 5.04
N ALA A 69 9.60 31.62 4.93
CA ALA A 69 9.04 30.91 3.80
C ALA A 69 9.32 31.62 2.46
N LYS A 70 9.34 32.96 2.42
CA LYS A 70 9.69 33.71 1.19
C LYS A 70 11.12 33.47 0.73
N GLN A 71 12.07 33.19 1.62
CA GLN A 71 13.44 32.83 1.22
C GLN A 71 13.48 31.51 0.45
N ILE A 72 12.52 30.61 0.69
CA ILE A 72 12.37 29.38 -0.09
C ILE A 72 11.92 29.74 -1.51
N GLN A 73 11.01 30.70 -1.69
CA GLN A 73 10.52 31.12 -3.01
C GLN A 73 11.63 31.64 -3.94
N ASP A 74 12.71 32.19 -3.38
CA ASP A 74 13.84 32.75 -4.14
C ASP A 74 14.78 31.66 -4.72
N ILE A 75 14.56 30.38 -4.41
CA ILE A 75 15.33 29.27 -4.98
C ILE A 75 14.89 29.03 -6.43
N ASP A 76 15.87 29.00 -7.34
CA ASP A 76 15.65 28.73 -8.77
C ASP A 76 14.98 27.37 -9.01
N GLY A 77 14.00 27.34 -9.92
CA GLY A 77 13.17 26.16 -10.23
C GLY A 77 11.92 25.96 -9.36
N ILE A 78 11.65 26.86 -8.40
CA ILE A 78 10.39 26.89 -7.65
C ILE A 78 9.38 27.79 -8.37
N LYS A 79 8.21 27.22 -8.70
CA LYS A 79 7.13 27.93 -9.38
C LYS A 79 6.33 28.81 -8.41
N ALA A 80 5.98 28.26 -7.25
CA ALA A 80 5.15 28.92 -6.25
C ALA A 80 5.28 28.25 -4.88
N ILE A 81 5.04 29.02 -3.83
CA ILE A 81 4.94 28.52 -2.45
C ILE A 81 3.58 28.87 -1.85
N ALA A 82 3.13 28.04 -0.93
CA ALA A 82 1.93 28.27 -0.13
C ALA A 82 2.21 27.91 1.33
N PRO A 83 2.66 28.89 2.15
CA PRO A 83 2.78 28.71 3.58
C PRO A 83 1.38 28.54 4.20
N THR A 84 1.32 27.69 5.22
CA THR A 84 0.07 27.37 5.90
C THR A 84 0.23 27.38 7.42
N VAL A 85 -0.82 27.84 8.07
CA VAL A 85 -1.05 27.59 9.49
C VAL A 85 -2.31 26.75 9.62
N SER A 86 -2.25 25.71 10.45
CA SER A 86 -3.36 24.80 10.66
C SER A 86 -3.92 24.93 12.07
N GLY A 87 -5.22 24.74 12.23
CA GLY A 87 -5.87 24.64 13.54
C GLY A 87 -7.20 23.93 13.45
N ARG A 88 -7.85 23.67 14.58
CA ARG A 88 -9.24 23.22 14.61
C ARG A 88 -10.14 24.37 15.03
N VAL A 89 -11.26 24.52 14.33
CA VAL A 89 -12.25 25.57 14.62
C VAL A 89 -13.65 24.99 14.56
N THR A 90 -14.56 25.60 15.32
CA THR A 90 -15.98 25.30 15.22
C THR A 90 -16.62 26.31 14.28
N VAL A 91 -17.24 25.80 13.22
CA VAL A 91 -17.98 26.60 12.25
C VAL A 91 -19.46 26.39 12.49
N LYS A 92 -20.20 27.49 12.52
CA LYS A 92 -21.64 27.50 12.77
C LYS A 92 -22.36 28.33 11.72
N HIS A 93 -23.44 27.77 11.19
CA HIS A 93 -24.41 28.48 10.36
C HIS A 93 -25.81 28.15 10.88
N GLU A 94 -26.56 29.16 11.29
CA GLU A 94 -27.88 29.00 11.92
C GLU A 94 -27.91 27.97 13.08
N LYS A 95 -28.61 26.84 12.88
CA LYS A 95 -28.73 25.73 13.83
C LYS A 95 -27.67 24.64 13.64
N MET A 96 -26.95 24.67 12.52
CA MET A 96 -25.92 23.68 12.19
C MET A 96 -24.55 24.14 12.72
N ASN A 97 -23.81 23.22 13.33
CA ASN A 97 -22.41 23.43 13.67
C ASN A 97 -21.59 22.17 13.38
N THR A 98 -20.32 22.37 13.10
CA THR A 98 -19.37 21.28 12.90
C THR A 98 -17.97 21.75 13.28
N GLN A 99 -17.14 20.82 13.76
CA GLN A 99 -15.74 21.07 14.03
C GLN A 99 -14.92 20.60 12.82
N VAL A 100 -14.15 21.50 12.25
CA VAL A 100 -13.41 21.27 10.99
C VAL A 100 -11.96 21.72 11.14
N SER A 101 -11.13 21.23 10.22
CA SER A 101 -9.78 21.75 10.07
C SER A 101 -9.84 23.17 9.50
N MET A 102 -8.97 24.05 9.97
CA MET A 102 -8.77 25.39 9.45
C MET A 102 -7.38 25.47 8.85
N ILE A 103 -7.30 25.98 7.62
CA ILE A 103 -6.06 26.24 6.91
C ILE A 103 -6.01 27.74 6.62
N GLY A 104 -5.07 28.44 7.24
CA GLY A 104 -4.72 29.81 6.88
C GLY A 104 -3.61 29.79 5.85
N THR A 105 -3.83 30.36 4.65
CA THR A 105 -2.84 30.31 3.56
C THR A 105 -2.96 31.49 2.58
N THR A 106 -2.11 31.50 1.56
CA THR A 106 -2.03 32.53 0.51
C THR A 106 -2.87 32.15 -0.71
N SER A 107 -3.02 33.09 -1.65
CA SER A 107 -3.72 32.87 -2.94
C SER A 107 -3.13 31.70 -3.74
N SER A 108 -1.80 31.55 -3.70
CA SER A 108 -1.04 30.49 -4.41
C SER A 108 -1.41 29.07 -3.99
N TYR A 109 -2.06 28.87 -2.84
CA TYR A 109 -2.41 27.53 -2.34
C TYR A 109 -3.29 26.74 -3.31
N LEU A 110 -4.21 27.41 -4.01
CA LEU A 110 -5.09 26.78 -4.99
C LEU A 110 -4.27 26.10 -6.11
N ASP A 111 -3.30 26.83 -6.67
CA ASP A 111 -2.44 26.36 -7.75
C ASP A 111 -1.36 25.38 -7.27
N VAL A 112 -0.81 25.61 -6.07
CA VAL A 112 0.23 24.73 -5.48
C VAL A 112 -0.34 23.36 -5.17
N ARG A 113 -1.60 23.27 -4.72
CA ARG A 113 -2.27 22.01 -4.37
C ARG A 113 -3.19 21.46 -5.46
N ASP A 114 -3.16 22.07 -6.65
CA ASP A 114 -4.00 21.71 -7.81
C ASP A 114 -5.50 21.57 -7.47
N LEU A 115 -5.98 22.45 -6.59
CA LEU A 115 -7.37 22.47 -6.15
C LEU A 115 -8.27 23.19 -7.15
N LYS A 116 -9.53 22.77 -7.23
CA LYS A 116 -10.55 23.40 -8.07
C LYS A 116 -11.66 23.99 -7.23
N LEU A 117 -12.25 25.08 -7.73
CA LEU A 117 -13.43 25.69 -7.13
C LEU A 117 -14.68 25.09 -7.77
N GLN A 118 -15.62 24.65 -6.94
CA GLN A 118 -16.97 24.33 -7.38
C GLN A 118 -17.77 25.61 -7.66
N SER A 119 -17.61 26.63 -6.81
CA SER A 119 -18.33 27.90 -6.94
C SER A 119 -17.60 29.06 -6.26
N GLY A 120 -17.92 30.29 -6.69
CA GLY A 120 -17.36 31.53 -6.14
C GLY A 120 -15.92 31.80 -6.58
N ARG A 121 -15.10 32.33 -5.66
CA ARG A 121 -13.68 32.65 -5.88
C ARG A 121 -12.81 32.15 -4.74
N PHE A 122 -11.53 31.99 -5.02
CA PHE A 122 -10.52 31.73 -3.98
C PHE A 122 -10.06 33.04 -3.31
N ILE A 123 -9.12 32.90 -2.35
CA ILE A 123 -8.46 34.01 -1.66
C ILE A 123 -7.63 34.82 -2.65
N ALA A 124 -7.72 36.14 -2.58
CA ALA A 124 -6.88 37.06 -3.33
C ALA A 124 -5.84 37.74 -2.43
N ASP A 125 -4.75 38.25 -3.00
CA ASP A 125 -3.67 38.90 -2.23
C ASP A 125 -4.16 40.11 -1.42
N LEU A 126 -5.15 40.84 -1.96
CA LEU A 126 -5.78 41.96 -1.26
C LEU A 126 -6.51 41.52 0.03
N ASP A 127 -7.07 40.30 0.05
CA ASP A 127 -7.72 39.77 1.25
C ASP A 127 -6.72 39.49 2.37
N GLN A 128 -5.50 39.09 2.00
CA GLN A 128 -4.42 38.87 2.95
C GLN A 128 -3.94 40.19 3.56
N GLY A 129 -3.71 41.22 2.73
CA GLY A 129 -3.31 42.56 3.18
C GLY A 129 -4.35 43.24 4.06
N ASN A 130 -5.64 43.11 3.73
CA ASN A 130 -6.74 43.73 4.47
C ASN A 130 -7.18 42.92 5.70
N HIS A 131 -6.56 41.77 5.98
CA HIS A 131 -6.98 40.86 7.05
C HIS A 131 -8.48 40.50 6.94
N SER A 132 -8.95 40.33 5.71
CA SER A 132 -10.36 40.15 5.39
C SER A 132 -10.93 38.94 6.14
N LYS A 133 -12.12 39.12 6.72
CA LYS A 133 -12.90 38.04 7.34
C LYS A 133 -13.69 37.29 6.28
N ILE A 134 -12.97 36.61 5.40
CA ILE A 134 -13.53 35.74 4.36
C ILE A 134 -13.15 34.28 4.61
N VAL A 135 -13.93 33.36 4.03
CA VAL A 135 -13.69 31.93 4.13
C VAL A 135 -14.06 31.23 2.82
N VAL A 136 -13.25 30.24 2.44
CA VAL A 136 -13.55 29.26 1.40
C VAL A 136 -13.86 27.94 2.10
N LEU A 137 -14.97 27.29 1.73
CA LEU A 137 -15.41 26.04 2.36
C LEU A 137 -14.96 24.83 1.54
N GLY A 138 -14.55 23.75 2.20
CA GLY A 138 -14.51 22.43 1.58
C GLY A 138 -15.93 21.90 1.30
N SER A 139 -16.05 20.97 0.36
CA SER A 139 -17.34 20.43 -0.11
C SER A 139 -18.20 19.87 1.02
N ASP A 140 -17.64 19.02 1.89
CA ASP A 140 -18.38 18.42 3.02
C ASP A 140 -18.85 19.47 4.02
N THR A 141 -18.00 20.48 4.27
CA THR A 141 -18.32 21.57 5.20
C THR A 141 -19.45 22.43 4.65
N ALA A 142 -19.42 22.73 3.34
CA ALA A 142 -20.50 23.44 2.66
C ALA A 142 -21.81 22.64 2.72
N GLN A 143 -21.77 21.35 2.39
CA GLN A 143 -22.93 20.48 2.42
C GLN A 143 -23.53 20.33 3.83
N THR A 144 -22.68 20.20 4.86
CA THR A 144 -23.14 20.08 6.25
C THR A 144 -23.81 21.36 6.77
N LEU A 145 -23.27 22.53 6.40
CA LEU A 145 -23.75 23.81 6.92
C LEU A 145 -24.94 24.37 6.12
N PHE A 146 -24.99 24.13 4.81
CA PHE A 146 -25.96 24.75 3.91
C PHE A 146 -26.90 23.75 3.21
N GLY A 147 -26.61 22.44 3.26
CA GLY A 147 -27.42 21.42 2.59
C GLY A 147 -27.44 21.62 1.07
N LEU A 148 -28.63 21.94 0.54
CA LEU A 148 -28.86 22.27 -0.88
C LEU A 148 -28.84 23.79 -1.15
N GLY A 149 -28.65 24.63 -0.12
CA GLY A 149 -28.59 26.08 -0.26
C GLY A 149 -27.26 26.58 -0.85
N ASP A 150 -27.27 27.78 -1.44
CA ASP A 150 -26.06 28.41 -1.96
C ASP A 150 -25.21 29.00 -0.81
N PRO A 151 -24.00 28.48 -0.56
CA PRO A 151 -23.15 28.98 0.51
C PRO A 151 -22.46 30.30 0.14
N VAL A 152 -22.25 30.61 -1.14
CA VAL A 152 -21.43 31.76 -1.56
C VAL A 152 -22.17 33.07 -1.28
N GLY A 153 -21.48 34.05 -0.68
CA GLY A 153 -22.03 35.35 -0.31
C GLY A 153 -22.68 35.37 1.07
N ASN A 154 -23.05 34.21 1.63
CA ASN A 154 -23.57 34.08 2.99
C ASN A 154 -22.47 34.20 4.05
N SER A 155 -22.88 34.32 5.31
CA SER A 155 -21.96 34.41 6.45
C SER A 155 -22.02 33.18 7.34
N VAL A 156 -20.85 32.75 7.81
CA VAL A 156 -20.69 31.68 8.81
C VAL A 156 -19.95 32.22 10.02
N LYS A 157 -20.21 31.66 11.19
CA LYS A 157 -19.47 32.01 12.41
C LYS A 157 -18.36 30.99 12.64
N VAL A 158 -17.11 31.45 12.64
CA VAL A 158 -15.93 30.65 12.98
C VAL A 158 -15.46 31.09 14.36
N ASN A 159 -15.50 30.18 15.33
CA ASN A 159 -15.24 30.48 16.76
C ASN A 159 -15.98 31.74 17.25
N GLY A 160 -17.24 31.90 16.83
CA GLY A 160 -18.11 33.02 17.22
C GLY A 160 -17.96 34.30 16.39
N THR A 161 -16.91 34.44 15.57
CA THR A 161 -16.70 35.61 14.69
C THR A 161 -17.31 35.37 13.31
N SER A 162 -17.99 36.37 12.74
CA SER A 162 -18.61 36.27 11.41
C SER A 162 -17.58 36.38 10.28
N TYR A 163 -17.63 35.44 9.34
CA TYR A 163 -16.84 35.39 8.11
C TYR A 163 -17.77 35.26 6.90
N LYS A 164 -17.45 35.97 5.82
CA LYS A 164 -18.20 35.87 4.56
C LYS A 164 -17.65 34.72 3.72
N VAL A 165 -18.52 33.83 3.28
CA VAL A 165 -18.16 32.75 2.36
C VAL A 165 -17.96 33.34 0.97
N VAL A 166 -16.79 33.13 0.38
CA VAL A 166 -16.45 33.65 -0.96
C VAL A 166 -16.32 32.56 -2.03
N GLY A 167 -16.18 31.29 -1.63
CA GLY A 167 -16.12 30.17 -2.55
C GLY A 167 -16.23 28.82 -1.86
N VAL A 168 -16.40 27.78 -2.68
CA VAL A 168 -16.45 26.38 -2.27
C VAL A 168 -15.52 25.57 -3.16
N LEU A 169 -14.75 24.67 -2.56
CA LEU A 169 -13.87 23.76 -3.28
C LEU A 169 -14.65 22.59 -3.88
N GLU A 170 -14.21 22.12 -5.04
CA GLU A 170 -14.63 20.83 -5.59
C GLU A 170 -14.15 19.70 -4.65
N SER A 171 -14.96 18.66 -4.48
CA SER A 171 -14.58 17.52 -3.64
C SER A 171 -13.37 16.82 -4.24
N VAL A 172 -12.34 16.62 -3.42
CA VAL A 172 -11.12 15.90 -3.82
C VAL A 172 -11.20 14.41 -3.50
N GLY A 173 -12.34 13.97 -2.93
CA GLY A 173 -12.57 12.62 -2.44
C GLY A 173 -12.00 12.41 -1.04
N SER A 174 -12.60 11.49 -0.29
CA SER A 174 -12.09 11.06 1.01
C SER A 174 -11.13 9.88 0.82
N SER A 175 -9.88 10.06 1.23
CA SER A 175 -8.98 8.94 1.47
C SER A 175 -8.65 8.85 2.96
N LEU A 176 -8.69 7.63 3.50
CA LEU A 176 -8.14 7.22 4.80
C LEU A 176 -8.51 8.12 6.00
N GLY A 177 -9.78 8.55 6.08
CA GLY A 177 -10.31 9.19 7.30
C GLY A 177 -9.80 10.61 7.58
N THR A 178 -8.98 11.19 6.69
CA THR A 178 -8.70 12.63 6.66
C THR A 178 -9.56 13.27 5.57
N SER A 179 -10.72 13.78 5.94
CA SER A 179 -11.57 14.52 5.01
C SER A 179 -10.91 15.86 4.66
N GLY A 180 -10.13 15.87 3.58
CA GLY A 180 -9.67 17.11 2.93
C GLY A 180 -10.84 18.05 2.60
N ASP A 181 -12.04 17.50 2.53
CA ASP A 181 -13.32 18.17 2.26
C ASP A 181 -13.98 18.77 3.53
N SER A 182 -13.62 18.30 4.74
CA SER A 182 -14.07 18.88 6.02
C SER A 182 -13.09 19.95 6.52
N THR A 183 -12.87 20.95 5.70
CA THR A 183 -11.93 22.05 5.96
C THR A 183 -12.56 23.41 5.69
N ILE A 184 -12.01 24.44 6.33
CA ILE A 184 -12.16 25.83 5.89
C ILE A 184 -10.80 26.42 5.55
N ILE A 185 -10.76 27.25 4.51
CA ILE A 185 -9.57 27.98 4.10
C ILE A 185 -9.80 29.47 4.29
N VAL A 186 -8.87 30.13 4.96
CA VAL A 186 -8.90 31.58 5.24
C VAL A 186 -7.57 32.21 4.83
N PRO A 187 -7.50 33.54 4.63
CA PRO A 187 -6.22 34.21 4.41
C PRO A 187 -5.23 33.93 5.54
N LEU A 188 -3.94 33.77 5.23
CA LEU A 188 -2.90 33.42 6.20
C LEU A 188 -2.91 34.32 7.44
N SER A 189 -3.01 35.64 7.23
CA SER A 189 -3.08 36.64 8.30
C SER A 189 -4.28 36.44 9.23
N THR A 190 -5.42 36.00 8.68
CA THR A 190 -6.62 35.65 9.44
C THR A 190 -6.45 34.32 10.17
N GLY A 191 -5.85 33.31 9.53
CA GLY A 191 -5.58 32.00 10.12
C GLY A 191 -4.60 32.08 11.30
N GLN A 192 -3.53 32.86 11.18
CA GLN A 192 -2.57 33.11 12.26
C GLN A 192 -3.23 33.68 13.51
N ARG A 193 -4.16 34.63 13.32
CA ARG A 193 -4.97 35.19 14.42
C ARG A 193 -5.90 34.16 15.03
N LEU A 194 -6.54 33.31 14.22
CA LEU A 194 -7.42 32.24 14.72
C LEU A 194 -6.65 31.15 15.49
N ALA A 195 -5.42 30.85 15.06
CA ALA A 195 -4.54 29.86 15.68
C ALA A 195 -3.69 30.44 16.82
N ALA A 196 -3.76 31.75 17.08
CA ALA A 196 -2.96 32.47 18.07
C ALA A 196 -1.44 32.23 17.91
N THR A 197 -0.96 32.12 16.67
CA THR A 197 0.46 31.92 16.35
C THR A 197 0.85 32.68 15.09
N THR A 198 2.08 33.18 15.07
CA THR A 198 2.70 33.75 13.86
C THR A 198 3.55 32.74 13.10
N ASN A 199 3.73 31.54 13.66
CA ASN A 199 4.54 30.50 13.05
C ASN A 199 3.74 29.79 11.96
N VAL A 200 4.42 29.53 10.84
CA VAL A 200 3.96 28.70 9.74
C VAL A 200 4.37 27.27 10.06
N GLY A 201 3.41 26.36 10.12
CA GLY A 201 3.69 24.95 10.45
C GLY A 201 4.11 24.14 9.23
N THR A 202 3.53 24.45 8.07
CA THR A 202 3.79 23.72 6.82
C THR A 202 3.83 24.68 5.65
N THR A 203 4.81 24.53 4.77
CA THR A 203 4.89 25.23 3.49
C THR A 203 4.87 24.23 2.35
N TYR A 204 3.89 24.37 1.46
CA TYR A 204 3.85 23.62 0.21
C TYR A 204 4.62 24.37 -0.87
N VAL A 205 5.44 23.66 -1.62
CA VAL A 205 6.36 24.23 -2.60
C VAL A 205 6.15 23.52 -3.93
N LYS A 206 5.65 24.23 -4.95
CA LYS A 206 5.45 23.67 -6.29
C LYS A 206 6.71 23.88 -7.13
N VAL A 207 7.26 22.78 -7.62
CA VAL A 207 8.45 22.75 -8.45
C VAL A 207 8.06 22.85 -9.93
N GLU A 208 8.83 23.59 -10.72
CA GLU A 208 8.58 23.75 -12.16
C GLU A 208 8.74 22.44 -12.95
N ASN A 209 9.77 21.65 -12.62
CA ASN A 209 10.10 20.41 -13.30
C ASN A 209 10.30 19.27 -12.29
N GLU A 210 9.53 18.20 -12.43
CA GLU A 210 9.58 17.02 -11.55
C GLU A 210 10.98 16.40 -11.45
N ASN A 211 11.78 16.48 -12.51
CA ASN A 211 13.14 15.94 -12.52
C ASN A 211 14.10 16.69 -11.58
N MET A 212 13.74 17.91 -11.17
CA MET A 212 14.52 18.76 -10.27
C MET A 212 14.11 18.61 -8.80
N ILE A 213 13.10 17.80 -8.48
CA ILE A 213 12.57 17.68 -7.11
C ILE A 213 13.67 17.34 -6.10
N ASN A 214 14.51 16.34 -6.39
CA ASN A 214 15.58 15.95 -5.47
C ASN A 214 16.61 17.06 -5.27
N PHE A 215 16.99 17.74 -6.35
CA PHE A 215 17.93 18.86 -6.30
C PHE A 215 17.37 20.04 -5.49
N ILE A 216 16.10 20.38 -5.73
CA ILE A 216 15.41 21.47 -5.02
C ILE A 216 15.18 21.07 -3.56
N SER A 217 14.84 19.82 -3.26
CA SER A 217 14.71 19.31 -1.88
C SER A 217 15.99 19.55 -1.09
N SER A 218 17.15 19.15 -1.62
CA SER A 218 18.44 19.40 -0.97
C SER A 218 18.76 20.89 -0.83
N ARG A 219 18.31 21.74 -1.77
CA ARG A 219 18.48 23.19 -1.67
C ARG A 219 17.59 23.80 -0.58
N ILE A 220 16.34 23.34 -0.48
CA ILE A 220 15.40 23.72 0.58
C ILE A 220 15.95 23.27 1.93
N GLU A 221 16.46 22.04 2.06
CA GLU A 221 17.10 21.56 3.28
C GLU A 221 18.25 22.47 3.71
N GLY A 222 19.13 22.86 2.79
CA GLY A 222 20.21 23.81 3.09
C GLY A 222 19.71 25.18 3.57
N THR A 223 18.66 25.70 2.93
CA THR A 223 18.02 26.96 3.34
C THR A 223 17.35 26.84 4.71
N MET A 224 16.64 25.74 4.96
CA MET A 224 15.98 25.44 6.24
C MET A 224 16.98 25.29 7.37
N HIS A 225 18.11 24.62 7.13
CA HIS A 225 19.20 24.53 8.09
C HIS A 225 19.75 25.92 8.47
N SER A 226 19.84 26.85 7.52
CA SER A 226 20.26 28.23 7.82
C SER A 226 19.23 29.04 8.61
N ILE A 227 17.94 28.74 8.49
CA ILE A 227 16.85 29.48 9.14
C ILE A 227 16.59 28.94 10.54
N VAL A 228 16.44 27.62 10.67
CA VAL A 228 15.99 26.94 11.89
C VAL A 228 17.16 26.36 12.68
N GLY A 229 18.32 26.15 12.04
CA GLY A 229 19.57 25.75 12.69
C GLY A 229 19.73 24.23 12.89
N ASP A 230 18.67 23.54 13.30
CA ASP A 230 18.69 22.10 13.57
C ASP A 230 17.96 21.31 12.47
N THR A 231 18.59 20.22 12.02
CA THR A 231 18.02 19.29 11.02
C THR A 231 16.83 18.51 11.56
N ASP A 232 16.71 18.34 12.87
CA ASP A 232 15.60 17.63 13.50
C ASP A 232 14.35 18.53 13.65
N SER A 233 14.50 19.84 13.48
CA SER A 233 13.41 20.81 13.62
C SER A 233 12.52 20.94 12.39
N TYR A 234 12.92 20.37 11.24
CA TYR A 234 12.13 20.41 10.00
C TYR A 234 12.21 19.10 9.23
N SER A 235 11.24 18.89 8.34
CA SER A 235 11.24 17.79 7.37
C SER A 235 10.83 18.33 6.00
N VAL A 236 11.59 17.96 4.98
CA VAL A 236 11.23 18.17 3.59
C VAL A 236 10.86 16.80 3.04
N SER A 237 9.65 16.68 2.50
CA SER A 237 9.15 15.43 1.93
C SER A 237 8.43 15.67 0.62
N SER A 238 8.60 14.72 -0.30
CA SER A 238 7.84 14.65 -1.53
C SER A 238 6.77 13.54 -1.42
N PRO A 239 5.68 13.62 -2.19
CA PRO A 239 4.75 12.51 -2.34
C PRO A 239 5.45 11.23 -2.84
N LYS A 240 6.56 11.36 -3.58
CA LYS A 240 7.37 10.23 -4.03
C LYS A 240 8.04 9.51 -2.85
N ASP A 241 8.51 10.22 -1.83
CA ASP A 241 9.12 9.61 -0.64
C ASP A 241 8.10 8.78 0.14
N LEU A 242 6.84 9.23 0.20
CA LEU A 242 5.74 8.46 0.77
C LEU A 242 5.45 7.19 -0.04
N MET A 243 5.47 7.26 -1.37
CA MET A 243 5.32 6.08 -2.23
C MET A 243 6.46 5.09 -2.03
N GLU A 244 7.71 5.55 -1.99
CA GLU A 244 8.88 4.69 -1.78
C GLU A 244 8.86 4.05 -0.39
N THR A 245 8.47 4.81 0.64
CA THR A 245 8.29 4.28 2.00
C THR A 245 7.19 3.23 2.06
N ALA A 246 6.02 3.51 1.46
CA ALA A 246 4.91 2.55 1.40
C ALA A 246 5.30 1.28 0.62
N SER A 247 6.04 1.43 -0.49
CA SER A 247 6.59 0.29 -1.24
C SER A 247 7.54 -0.52 -0.38
N SER A 248 8.49 0.12 0.31
CA SER A 248 9.45 -0.56 1.18
C SER A 248 8.78 -1.32 2.32
N VAL A 249 7.73 -0.76 2.93
CA VAL A 249 6.92 -1.43 3.95
C VAL A 249 6.21 -2.65 3.35
N ASN A 250 5.59 -2.49 2.18
CA ASN A 250 4.91 -3.59 1.49
C ASN A 250 5.87 -4.69 1.03
N ASP A 251 7.08 -4.36 0.61
CA ASP A 251 8.13 -5.32 0.27
C ASP A 251 8.59 -6.09 1.51
N THR A 252 8.79 -5.38 2.63
CA THR A 252 9.15 -6.01 3.92
C THR A 252 8.04 -6.95 4.40
N MET A 253 6.78 -6.49 4.35
CA MET A 253 5.61 -7.30 4.69
C MET A 253 5.52 -8.52 3.76
N THR A 254 5.71 -8.33 2.45
CA THR A 254 5.74 -9.42 1.46
C THR A 254 6.83 -10.44 1.78
N LEU A 255 8.01 -10.00 2.22
CA LEU A 255 9.10 -10.90 2.61
C LEU A 255 8.74 -11.70 3.86
N MET A 256 8.20 -11.05 4.90
CA MET A 256 7.78 -11.74 6.13
C MET A 256 6.69 -12.79 5.85
N LEU A 257 5.71 -12.42 5.04
CA LEU A 257 4.60 -13.30 4.65
C LEU A 257 5.05 -14.40 3.68
N GLY A 258 6.01 -14.11 2.79
CA GLY A 258 6.67 -15.11 1.96
C GLY A 258 7.46 -16.11 2.80
N GLY A 259 8.13 -15.65 3.87
CA GLY A 259 8.82 -16.51 4.83
C GLY A 259 7.87 -17.45 5.58
N SER A 260 6.74 -16.95 6.07
CA SER A 260 5.73 -17.80 6.75
C SER A 260 5.10 -18.82 5.80
N ALA A 261 4.90 -18.45 4.54
CA ALA A 261 4.44 -19.37 3.51
C ALA A 261 5.48 -20.41 3.11
N ALA A 262 6.77 -20.04 3.05
CA ALA A 262 7.85 -20.99 2.82
C ALA A 262 7.87 -22.07 3.91
N ILE A 263 7.60 -21.71 5.17
CA ILE A 263 7.45 -22.67 6.28
C ILE A 263 6.24 -23.58 6.04
N SER A 264 5.10 -23.03 5.64
CA SER A 264 3.90 -23.82 5.31
C SER A 264 4.13 -24.80 4.16
N LEU A 265 4.90 -24.38 3.16
CA LEU A 265 5.31 -25.22 2.03
C LEU A 265 6.28 -26.32 2.45
N ILE A 266 7.20 -26.05 3.38
CA ILE A 266 8.05 -27.09 3.99
C ILE A 266 7.20 -28.13 4.71
N VAL A 267 6.20 -27.72 5.50
CA VAL A 267 5.27 -28.64 6.17
C VAL A 267 4.49 -29.48 5.15
N GLY A 268 4.01 -28.86 4.06
CA GLY A 268 3.41 -29.57 2.93
C GLY A 268 4.36 -30.55 2.25
N GLY A 269 5.64 -30.18 2.10
CA GLY A 269 6.71 -31.02 1.57
C GLY A 269 6.99 -32.24 2.44
N ILE A 270 7.02 -32.09 3.77
CA ILE A 270 7.12 -33.22 4.71
C ILE A 270 5.94 -34.18 4.53
N GLY A 271 4.74 -33.64 4.28
CA GLY A 271 3.55 -34.42 3.91
C GLY A 271 3.79 -35.28 2.67
N ILE A 272 4.33 -34.70 1.59
CA ILE A 272 4.72 -35.43 0.37
C ILE A 272 5.69 -36.54 0.71
N MET A 273 6.75 -36.23 1.45
CA MET A 273 7.79 -37.20 1.80
C MET A 273 7.21 -38.41 2.54
N ASN A 274 6.38 -38.17 3.56
CA ASN A 274 5.78 -39.23 4.37
C ASN A 274 4.87 -40.14 3.53
N ILE A 275 4.02 -39.54 2.71
CA ILE A 275 3.10 -40.31 1.87
C ILE A 275 3.84 -41.09 0.79
N MET A 276 4.91 -40.53 0.24
CA MET A 276 5.79 -41.23 -0.69
C MET A 276 6.52 -42.38 -0.01
N LEU A 277 7.02 -42.23 1.22
CA LEU A 277 7.63 -43.32 1.97
C LEU A 277 6.65 -44.48 2.22
N VAL A 278 5.42 -44.17 2.63
CA VAL A 278 4.36 -45.17 2.79
C VAL A 278 4.04 -45.85 1.45
N SER A 279 3.93 -45.07 0.36
CA SER A 279 3.65 -45.60 -0.98
C SER A 279 4.77 -46.51 -1.49
N VAL A 280 6.03 -46.22 -1.16
CA VAL A 280 7.17 -47.09 -1.48
C VAL A 280 7.06 -48.41 -0.72
N SER A 281 6.72 -48.36 0.56
CA SER A 281 6.51 -49.58 1.38
C SER A 281 5.37 -50.43 0.84
N GLU A 282 4.20 -49.82 0.54
CA GLU A 282 3.02 -50.52 -0.02
C GLU A 282 3.33 -51.14 -1.40
N ARG A 283 4.17 -50.48 -2.21
CA ARG A 283 4.52 -50.93 -3.58
C ARG A 283 5.85 -51.66 -3.66
N THR A 284 6.42 -52.10 -2.53
CA THR A 284 7.74 -52.76 -2.47
C THR A 284 7.83 -53.94 -3.44
N LYS A 285 6.83 -54.83 -3.43
CA LYS A 285 6.77 -56.02 -4.30
C LYS A 285 6.67 -55.66 -5.78
N GLU A 286 5.87 -54.65 -6.13
CA GLU A 286 5.75 -54.12 -7.49
C GLU A 286 7.09 -53.56 -8.01
N ILE A 287 7.82 -52.82 -7.16
CA ILE A 287 9.15 -52.28 -7.47
C ILE A 287 10.16 -53.42 -7.67
N GLY A 288 10.12 -54.45 -6.80
CA GLY A 288 10.96 -55.64 -6.89
C GLY A 288 10.79 -56.38 -8.22
N ILE A 289 9.54 -56.62 -8.64
CA ILE A 289 9.22 -57.25 -9.94
C ILE A 289 9.79 -56.43 -11.10
N ARG A 290 9.62 -55.10 -11.09
CA ARG A 290 10.16 -54.23 -12.15
C ARG A 290 11.68 -54.31 -12.25
N LYS A 291 12.37 -54.33 -11.11
CA LYS A 291 13.83 -54.43 -11.09
C LYS A 291 14.32 -55.82 -11.49
N ALA A 292 13.60 -56.89 -11.15
CA ALA A 292 13.89 -58.25 -11.60
C ALA A 292 13.77 -58.41 -13.13
N ILE A 293 12.84 -57.69 -13.76
CA ILE A 293 12.67 -57.65 -15.23
C ILE A 293 13.66 -56.67 -15.91
N GLY A 294 14.54 -56.02 -15.14
CA GLY A 294 15.65 -55.21 -15.68
C GLY A 294 15.47 -53.69 -15.60
N ALA A 295 14.50 -53.16 -14.85
CA ALA A 295 14.37 -51.71 -14.66
C ALA A 295 15.61 -51.12 -13.95
N LYS A 296 16.27 -50.15 -14.60
CA LYS A 296 17.41 -49.43 -14.04
C LYS A 296 17.00 -48.58 -12.83
N ARG A 297 17.90 -48.38 -11.86
CA ARG A 297 17.65 -47.52 -10.67
C ARG A 297 17.15 -46.13 -11.04
N LYS A 298 17.72 -45.52 -12.11
CA LYS A 298 17.30 -44.21 -12.63
C LYS A 298 15.83 -44.17 -13.06
N ASN A 299 15.29 -45.27 -13.60
CA ASN A 299 13.90 -45.32 -14.06
C ASN A 299 12.93 -45.31 -12.87
N ILE A 300 13.24 -46.08 -11.81
CA ILE A 300 12.45 -46.09 -10.57
C ILE A 300 12.53 -44.72 -9.89
N LEU A 301 13.73 -44.13 -9.81
CA LEU A 301 13.92 -42.82 -9.22
C LEU A 301 13.11 -41.74 -9.95
N LEU A 302 13.21 -41.68 -11.28
CA LEU A 302 12.44 -40.73 -12.10
C LEU A 302 10.93 -40.94 -11.95
N GLN A 303 10.46 -42.19 -11.87
CA GLN A 303 9.03 -42.47 -11.69
C GLN A 303 8.49 -41.83 -10.41
N PHE A 304 9.13 -42.09 -9.27
CA PHE A 304 8.69 -41.53 -7.98
C PHE A 304 8.90 -40.01 -7.92
N LEU A 305 9.97 -39.49 -8.52
CA LEU A 305 10.18 -38.04 -8.58
C LEU A 305 9.08 -37.35 -9.39
N ILE A 306 8.69 -37.92 -10.53
CA ILE A 306 7.57 -37.42 -11.34
C ILE A 306 6.25 -37.49 -10.55
N GLU A 307 6.00 -38.55 -9.77
CA GLU A 307 4.81 -38.62 -8.91
C GLU A 307 4.77 -37.46 -7.90
N ALA A 308 5.91 -37.15 -7.25
CA ALA A 308 6.01 -36.02 -6.31
C ALA A 308 5.81 -34.66 -6.99
N VAL A 309 6.45 -34.45 -8.15
CA VAL A 309 6.33 -33.21 -8.93
C VAL A 309 4.91 -33.00 -9.46
N VAL A 310 4.25 -34.06 -9.90
CA VAL A 310 2.84 -33.97 -10.35
C VAL A 310 1.94 -33.55 -9.19
N LEU A 311 2.10 -34.16 -8.02
CA LEU A 311 1.35 -33.77 -6.82
C LEU A 311 1.58 -32.32 -6.42
N SER A 312 2.84 -31.87 -6.42
CA SER A 312 3.15 -30.47 -6.04
C SER A 312 2.75 -29.45 -7.11
N SER A 313 2.77 -29.82 -8.39
CA SER A 313 2.26 -29.00 -9.49
C SER A 313 0.74 -28.82 -9.41
N LEU A 314 -0.01 -29.90 -9.13
CA LEU A 314 -1.45 -29.85 -8.97
C LEU A 314 -1.83 -29.05 -7.73
N GLY A 315 -1.15 -29.29 -6.60
CA GLY A 315 -1.34 -28.50 -5.39
C GLY A 315 -1.05 -27.01 -5.61
N GLY A 316 0.01 -26.68 -6.37
CA GLY A 316 0.36 -25.30 -6.71
C GLY A 316 -0.68 -24.62 -7.60
N ILE A 317 -1.12 -25.27 -8.68
CA ILE A 317 -2.15 -24.73 -9.59
C ILE A 317 -3.48 -24.53 -8.85
N ILE A 318 -3.90 -25.51 -8.07
CA ILE A 318 -5.13 -25.43 -7.27
C ILE A 318 -4.99 -24.34 -6.20
N GLY A 319 -3.82 -24.23 -5.56
CA GLY A 319 -3.51 -23.17 -4.60
C GLY A 319 -3.60 -21.77 -5.21
N ILE A 320 -3.06 -21.57 -6.42
CA ILE A 320 -3.19 -20.29 -7.16
C ILE A 320 -4.66 -19.99 -7.44
N GLY A 321 -5.40 -20.96 -7.99
CA GLY A 321 -6.82 -20.78 -8.29
C GLY A 321 -7.64 -20.41 -7.05
N ILE A 322 -7.44 -21.13 -5.94
CA ILE A 322 -8.09 -20.82 -4.66
C ILE A 322 -7.64 -19.45 -4.15
N GLY A 323 -6.36 -19.12 -4.22
CA GLY A 323 -5.84 -17.82 -3.77
C GLY A 323 -6.46 -16.65 -4.53
N VAL A 324 -6.59 -16.76 -5.86
CA VAL A 324 -7.24 -15.73 -6.70
C VAL A 324 -8.72 -15.58 -6.32
N ILE A 325 -9.45 -16.70 -6.20
CA ILE A 325 -10.88 -16.69 -5.83
C ILE A 325 -11.07 -16.10 -4.43
N SER A 326 -10.25 -16.52 -3.46
CA SER A 326 -10.28 -15.99 -2.09
C SER A 326 -10.00 -14.50 -2.05
N ALA A 327 -9.03 -14.01 -2.83
CA ALA A 327 -8.75 -12.58 -2.93
C ALA A 327 -9.95 -11.80 -3.52
N GLN A 328 -10.61 -12.33 -4.56
CA GLN A 328 -11.82 -11.69 -5.12
C GLN A 328 -12.96 -11.62 -4.10
N ILE A 329 -13.21 -12.72 -3.38
CA ILE A 329 -14.24 -12.75 -2.34
C ILE A 329 -13.92 -11.73 -1.25
N PHE A 330 -12.65 -11.60 -0.87
CA PHE A 330 -12.21 -10.62 0.11
C PHE A 330 -12.51 -9.18 -0.36
N THR A 331 -12.13 -8.82 -1.58
CA THR A 331 -12.44 -7.50 -2.16
C THR A 331 -13.93 -7.21 -2.21
N LEU A 332 -14.77 -8.19 -2.56
CA LEU A 332 -16.22 -8.02 -2.56
C LEU A 332 -16.78 -7.77 -1.15
N ALA A 333 -16.18 -8.38 -0.12
CA ALA A 333 -16.61 -8.24 1.26
C ALA A 333 -16.14 -6.94 1.92
N THR A 334 -14.95 -6.45 1.58
CA THR A 334 -14.30 -5.31 2.26
C THR A 334 -14.24 -4.04 1.42
N GLY A 335 -14.49 -4.11 0.11
CA GLY A 335 -14.29 -3.01 -0.82
C GLY A 335 -12.82 -2.67 -1.09
N THR A 336 -11.87 -3.49 -0.60
CA THR A 336 -10.43 -3.21 -0.70
C THR A 336 -9.89 -3.47 -2.11
N THR A 337 -9.08 -2.55 -2.62
CA THR A 337 -8.35 -2.70 -3.88
C THR A 337 -7.37 -3.87 -3.78
N ILE A 338 -7.39 -4.78 -4.76
CA ILE A 338 -6.39 -5.85 -4.90
C ILE A 338 -5.70 -5.73 -6.25
N ALA A 339 -4.41 -6.08 -6.30
CA ALA A 339 -3.65 -6.12 -7.54
C ALA A 339 -2.94 -7.48 -7.66
N TYR A 340 -3.08 -8.12 -8.81
CA TYR A 340 -2.48 -9.45 -9.03
C TYR A 340 -1.08 -9.33 -9.64
N SER A 341 -0.10 -9.98 -8.99
CA SER A 341 1.27 -10.07 -9.49
C SER A 341 1.50 -11.36 -10.25
N MET A 342 1.63 -11.27 -11.58
CA MET A 342 2.02 -12.43 -12.40
C MET A 342 3.38 -13.03 -11.99
N PRO A 343 4.42 -12.22 -11.67
CA PRO A 343 5.70 -12.74 -11.17
C PRO A 343 5.56 -13.58 -9.90
N VAL A 344 4.70 -13.17 -8.96
CA VAL A 344 4.51 -13.87 -7.68
C VAL A 344 3.77 -15.19 -7.90
N MET A 345 2.74 -15.21 -8.74
CA MET A 345 2.05 -16.47 -9.09
C MET A 345 3.01 -17.48 -9.72
N LEU A 346 3.86 -17.04 -10.65
CA LEU A 346 4.89 -17.90 -11.24
C LEU A 346 5.92 -18.36 -10.21
N LEU A 347 6.38 -17.47 -9.34
CA LEU A 347 7.37 -17.79 -8.32
C LEU A 347 6.82 -18.78 -7.29
N SER A 348 5.57 -18.62 -6.84
CA SER A 348 4.89 -19.58 -5.95
C SER A 348 4.72 -20.95 -6.61
N PHE A 349 4.38 -21.00 -7.90
CA PHE A 349 4.30 -22.25 -8.65
C PHE A 349 5.65 -22.95 -8.78
N VAL A 350 6.70 -22.23 -9.18
CA VAL A 350 8.06 -22.77 -9.28
C VAL A 350 8.55 -23.26 -7.92
N PHE A 351 8.24 -22.52 -6.85
CA PHE A 351 8.60 -22.93 -5.49
C PHE A 351 7.88 -24.21 -5.06
N SER A 352 6.59 -24.39 -5.40
CA SER A 352 5.87 -25.64 -5.11
C SER A 352 6.49 -26.83 -5.85
N LEU A 353 6.93 -26.64 -7.10
CA LEU A 353 7.67 -27.66 -7.84
C LEU A 353 8.98 -28.04 -7.15
N LEU A 354 9.77 -27.04 -6.72
CA LEU A 354 11.03 -27.26 -6.01
C LEU A 354 10.82 -28.06 -4.72
N VAL A 355 9.80 -27.72 -3.93
CA VAL A 355 9.44 -28.47 -2.71
C VAL A 355 9.11 -29.93 -3.04
N GLY A 356 8.33 -30.17 -4.10
CA GLY A 356 8.02 -31.53 -4.56
C GLY A 356 9.26 -32.32 -4.97
N VAL A 357 10.23 -31.68 -5.64
CA VAL A 357 11.51 -32.30 -5.99
C VAL A 357 12.30 -32.64 -4.72
N VAL A 358 12.57 -31.65 -3.87
CA VAL A 358 13.42 -31.81 -2.67
C VAL A 358 12.91 -32.91 -1.75
N PHE A 359 11.62 -32.87 -1.40
CA PHE A 359 11.02 -33.87 -0.52
C PHE A 359 10.70 -35.20 -1.22
N GLY A 360 10.61 -35.21 -2.55
CA GLY A 360 10.45 -36.43 -3.35
C GLY A 360 11.74 -37.21 -3.58
N VAL A 361 12.91 -36.55 -3.58
CA VAL A 361 14.21 -37.21 -3.84
C VAL A 361 14.52 -38.31 -2.84
N PHE A 362 14.32 -38.05 -1.54
CA PHE A 362 14.63 -39.03 -0.49
C PHE A 362 13.86 -40.36 -0.65
N PRO A 363 12.51 -40.39 -0.70
CA PRO A 363 11.75 -41.62 -0.91
C PRO A 363 12.02 -42.25 -2.28
N ALA A 364 12.17 -41.45 -3.35
CA ALA A 364 12.50 -41.96 -4.68
C ALA A 364 13.85 -42.69 -4.71
N ASN A 365 14.86 -42.14 -4.01
CA ASN A 365 16.16 -42.75 -3.88
C ASN A 365 16.07 -44.06 -3.08
N LYS A 366 15.31 -44.07 -1.97
CA LYS A 366 15.06 -45.28 -1.17
C LYS A 366 14.43 -46.38 -2.01
N ALA A 367 13.38 -46.06 -2.79
CA ALA A 367 12.73 -47.00 -3.70
C ALA A 367 13.69 -47.54 -4.78
N SER A 368 14.51 -46.68 -5.37
CA SER A 368 15.46 -47.07 -6.42
C SER A 368 16.55 -48.02 -5.93
N LYS A 369 16.87 -48.01 -4.62
CA LYS A 369 17.91 -48.84 -4.00
C LYS A 369 17.42 -50.18 -3.46
N LEU A 370 16.11 -50.46 -3.45
CA LEU A 370 15.55 -51.74 -2.99
C LEU A 370 16.15 -52.94 -3.72
N ASP A 371 16.57 -53.96 -3.00
CA ASP A 371 17.07 -55.22 -3.58
C ASP A 371 15.89 -56.03 -4.15
N PRO A 372 15.92 -56.47 -5.44
CA PRO A 372 14.84 -57.27 -6.02
C PRO A 372 14.51 -58.53 -5.23
N ILE A 373 15.51 -59.20 -4.66
CA ILE A 373 15.34 -60.45 -3.91
C ILE A 373 14.62 -60.18 -2.59
N GLN A 374 15.04 -59.14 -1.86
CA GLN A 374 14.39 -58.75 -0.61
C GLN A 374 12.97 -58.23 -0.84
N ALA A 375 12.76 -57.47 -1.92
CA ALA A 375 11.47 -56.89 -2.24
C ALA A 375 10.40 -57.92 -2.63
N LEU A 376 10.80 -59.04 -3.26
CA LEU A 376 9.89 -60.15 -3.61
C LEU A 376 9.52 -61.04 -2.42
N ARG A 377 10.38 -61.04 -1.39
CA ARG A 377 10.24 -61.84 -0.18
C ARG A 377 9.48 -61.11 0.93
N TYR A 378 9.16 -59.83 0.71
CA TYR A 378 8.31 -59.01 1.56
C TYR A 378 6.84 -59.47 1.40
N GLU A 379 6.18 -59.78 2.51
CA GLU A 379 4.73 -60.07 2.55
C GLU A 379 3.90 -58.78 2.49
#